data_AF-A0AAQ1IPC2-F1
#
_entry.id   AF-A0AAQ1IPC2-F1
#
_cell.length_a   1.000
_cell.length_b   1.000
_cell.length_c   1.000
_cell.angle_alpha   90.00
_cell.angle_beta   90.00
_cell.angle_gamma   90.00
#
_symmetry.space_group_name_H-M   'P 1'
#
loop_
_entity.id
_entity.type
_entity.pdbx_description
1 polymer ?
#
loop_
_entity_poly.entity_id
_entity_poly.type
_entity_poly.pdbx_seq_one_letter_code
_entity_poly.pdbx_strand_id
1 'polypeptide(L)'
;MKKNLPALALASMLILSGCDRLGIGNPFSGKEISCGSEETKEILVKLVRDNVEGETVKTFDDDAFKDQAFADIGISHIRRMVERLGITVDEVRTTEKTDTSSKLKCEAALKLDVPDDVVDYAVAANQSIGNSYKKTPDFFEPYYRKEGAYYVKTISYSVQPTDDKSKIFAELSQAHDIIHPLSELVSMALIKEPLDKAKQRNEKLEAAEATAQEAREAEEAAAQEALGREQEAARVSEWEERYKLSRSEFEQFWKGLPQTVQNKLQASQKTWKSGMDKICANNAKAEGETPNGIKVSELACKTAETEARLEELHNRKKALIDEMVREEDKKELPKRL
;
A
#
# COMPACT_ATOMS: atom_id res chain seq x y z
N MET A 1 -101.79 -43.64 15.50
CA MET A 1 -101.79 -44.77 14.54
C MET A 1 -100.95 -44.37 13.32
N LYS A 2 -99.97 -45.22 12.96
CA LYS A 2 -99.39 -45.52 11.63
C LYS A 2 -99.53 -44.44 10.53
N LYS A 3 -98.53 -44.03 9.75
CA LYS A 3 -97.25 -44.65 9.35
C LYS A 3 -96.51 -43.69 8.37
N ASN A 4 -95.17 -43.77 8.36
CA ASN A 4 -94.26 -43.71 7.21
C ASN A 4 -93.85 -42.37 6.55
N LEU A 5 -92.56 -42.04 6.71
CA LEU A 5 -91.63 -41.57 5.64
C LEU A 5 -91.31 -42.75 4.67
N PRO A 6 -90.70 -42.59 3.46
CA PRO A 6 -89.54 -41.72 3.15
C PRO A 6 -89.36 -41.19 1.68
N ALA A 7 -88.20 -40.54 1.46
CA ALA A 7 -87.40 -40.37 0.23
C ALA A 7 -87.79 -39.26 -0.77
N LEU A 8 -87.01 -38.17 -0.93
CA LEU A 8 -85.75 -37.98 -1.69
C LEU A 8 -85.84 -38.24 -3.20
N ALA A 9 -85.82 -37.16 -4.00
CA ALA A 9 -85.09 -37.08 -5.27
C ALA A 9 -85.03 -35.62 -5.78
N LEU A 10 -83.81 -35.15 -6.06
CA LEU A 10 -83.46 -33.93 -6.77
C LEU A 10 -83.94 -33.95 -8.23
N ALA A 11 -84.34 -32.79 -8.76
CA ALA A 11 -84.08 -32.41 -10.16
C ALA A 11 -84.27 -30.89 -10.40
N SER A 12 -83.19 -30.27 -10.88
CA SER A 12 -83.12 -29.29 -11.98
C SER A 12 -84.11 -28.12 -12.11
N MET A 13 -83.54 -26.93 -11.88
CA MET A 13 -83.47 -25.74 -12.77
C MET A 13 -84.73 -25.07 -13.37
N LEU A 14 -84.65 -23.73 -13.33
CA LEU A 14 -85.26 -22.69 -14.21
C LEU A 14 -86.70 -22.27 -13.80
N ILE A 15 -87.09 -21.00 -13.56
CA ILE A 15 -86.74 -19.70 -14.19
C ILE A 15 -87.14 -18.47 -13.30
N LEU A 16 -86.30 -17.42 -13.39
CA LEU A 16 -86.44 -15.95 -13.18
C LEU A 16 -87.44 -15.33 -12.17
N SER A 17 -86.87 -14.52 -11.28
CA SER A 17 -86.97 -13.03 -11.28
C SER A 17 -85.73 -12.52 -10.50
N GLY A 18 -84.85 -11.69 -11.07
CA GLY A 18 -85.06 -10.26 -11.30
C GLY A 18 -84.62 -9.45 -10.08
N CYS A 19 -83.31 -9.29 -9.87
CA CYS A 19 -82.72 -8.25 -9.00
C CYS A 19 -81.41 -7.76 -9.63
N ASP A 20 -81.57 -6.80 -10.55
CA ASP A 20 -80.61 -5.72 -10.72
C ASP A 20 -80.42 -4.98 -9.38
N ARG A 21 -79.22 -4.40 -9.20
CA ARG A 21 -78.77 -3.56 -8.07
C ARG A 21 -78.32 -4.29 -6.80
N LEU A 22 -77.10 -4.82 -6.85
CA LEU A 22 -76.08 -4.46 -5.87
C LEU A 22 -74.78 -4.15 -6.63
N GLY A 23 -74.65 -2.87 -7.01
CA GLY A 23 -73.43 -2.31 -7.54
C GLY A 23 -72.35 -2.25 -6.45
N ILE A 24 -71.65 -3.36 -6.26
CA ILE A 24 -70.26 -3.32 -5.79
C ILE A 24 -69.45 -3.18 -7.08
N GLY A 25 -69.35 -1.94 -7.54
CA GLY A 25 -68.51 -1.60 -8.68
C GLY A 25 -67.08 -1.96 -8.34
N ASN A 26 -66.49 -2.85 -9.14
CA ASN A 26 -65.05 -3.02 -9.21
C ASN A 26 -64.46 -1.63 -9.50
N PRO A 27 -63.59 -1.04 -8.65
CA PRO A 27 -63.12 0.34 -8.82
C PRO A 27 -62.26 0.55 -10.08
N PHE A 28 -62.01 -0.51 -10.85
CA PHE A 28 -61.22 -0.52 -12.08
C PHE A 28 -62.03 -0.59 -13.38
N SER A 29 -63.37 -0.69 -13.33
CA SER A 29 -64.18 -0.69 -14.54
C SER A 29 -64.41 0.72 -15.06
N GLY A 30 -63.44 1.29 -15.80
CA GLY A 30 -63.71 2.44 -16.68
C GLY A 30 -62.59 3.44 -16.95
N LYS A 31 -61.39 3.33 -16.36
CA LYS A 31 -60.33 4.31 -16.60
C LYS A 31 -59.47 3.90 -17.80
N GLU A 32 -59.56 4.65 -18.89
CA GLU A 32 -58.65 4.52 -20.03
C GLU A 32 -57.22 4.86 -19.59
N ILE A 33 -56.27 3.97 -19.86
CA ILE A 33 -54.86 4.19 -19.51
C ILE A 33 -54.30 5.28 -20.39
N SER A 34 -53.57 6.21 -19.77
CA SER A 34 -52.85 7.27 -20.44
C SER A 34 -51.38 7.17 -20.11
N CYS A 35 -50.52 7.39 -21.12
CA CYS A 35 -49.08 7.51 -20.96
C CYS A 35 -48.70 8.44 -19.79
N GLY A 36 -49.45 9.53 -19.57
CA GLY A 36 -49.14 10.56 -18.57
C GLY A 36 -49.90 10.43 -17.25
N SER A 37 -50.58 9.30 -17.00
CA SER A 37 -51.25 9.08 -15.72
C SER A 37 -50.23 8.99 -14.57
N GLU A 38 -50.60 9.47 -13.38
CA GLU A 38 -49.69 9.44 -12.20
C GLU A 38 -49.22 8.02 -11.88
N GLU A 39 -50.11 7.02 -11.97
CA GLU A 39 -49.75 5.60 -11.83
C GLU A 39 -48.67 5.16 -12.85
N THR A 40 -48.79 5.60 -14.11
CA THR A 40 -47.77 5.29 -15.13
C THR A 40 -46.43 5.96 -14.80
N LYS A 41 -46.45 7.22 -14.35
CA LYS A 41 -45.22 7.92 -13.94
C LYS A 41 -44.54 7.24 -12.76
N GLU A 42 -45.31 6.83 -11.75
CA GLU A 42 -44.79 6.08 -10.60
C GLU A 42 -44.17 4.74 -11.02
N ILE A 43 -44.83 4.01 -11.92
CA ILE A 43 -44.28 2.75 -12.48
C ILE A 43 -42.97 3.02 -13.24
N LEU A 44 -42.89 4.08 -14.04
CA LEU A 44 -41.67 4.44 -14.77
C LEU A 44 -40.53 4.83 -13.83
N VAL A 45 -40.80 5.66 -12.83
CA VAL A 45 -39.80 6.06 -11.82
C VAL A 45 -39.27 4.82 -11.11
N LYS A 46 -40.17 3.92 -10.68
CA LYS A 46 -39.78 2.65 -10.07
C LYS A 46 -38.95 1.79 -11.02
N LEU A 47 -39.38 1.65 -12.28
CA LEU A 47 -38.67 0.89 -13.30
C LEU A 47 -37.25 1.42 -13.52
N VAL A 48 -37.07 2.74 -13.57
CA VAL A 48 -35.75 3.36 -13.68
C VAL A 48 -34.90 3.03 -12.45
N ARG A 49 -35.43 3.20 -11.23
CA ARG A 49 -34.73 2.87 -9.99
C ARG A 49 -34.30 1.42 -9.93
N ASP A 50 -35.23 0.49 -10.13
CA ASP A 50 -34.98 -0.95 -10.08
C ASP A 50 -33.89 -1.37 -11.09
N ASN A 51 -33.91 -0.79 -12.30
CA ASN A 51 -32.89 -1.07 -13.32
C ASN A 51 -31.52 -0.44 -12.98
N VAL A 52 -31.49 0.79 -12.45
CA VAL A 52 -30.22 1.42 -12.00
C VAL A 52 -29.61 0.64 -10.85
N GLU A 53 -30.42 0.21 -9.88
CA GLU A 53 -29.97 -0.68 -8.80
C GLU A 53 -29.39 -1.97 -9.37
N GLY A 54 -30.13 -2.65 -10.24
CA GLY A 54 -29.71 -3.90 -10.85
C GLY A 54 -28.41 -3.79 -11.65
N GLU A 55 -28.27 -2.73 -12.44
CA GLU A 55 -27.05 -2.49 -13.23
C GLU A 55 -25.85 -2.13 -12.34
N THR A 56 -26.07 -1.34 -11.30
CA THR A 56 -25.01 -0.96 -10.34
C THR A 56 -24.55 -2.17 -9.54
N VAL A 57 -25.47 -3.06 -9.15
CA VAL A 57 -25.14 -4.33 -8.49
C VAL A 57 -24.22 -5.16 -9.38
N LYS A 58 -24.54 -5.32 -10.67
CA LYS A 58 -23.66 -6.06 -11.59
C LYS A 58 -22.27 -5.45 -11.66
N THR A 59 -22.15 -4.13 -11.62
CA THR A 59 -20.86 -3.42 -11.62
C THR A 59 -20.01 -3.82 -10.41
N PHE A 60 -20.59 -3.89 -9.22
CA PHE A 60 -19.87 -4.28 -8.00
C PHE A 60 -19.78 -5.79 -7.76
N ASP A 61 -20.62 -6.58 -8.45
CA ASP A 61 -20.55 -8.03 -8.43
C ASP A 61 -19.53 -8.62 -9.40
N ASP A 62 -18.97 -7.81 -10.30
CA ASP A 62 -17.87 -8.18 -11.19
C ASP A 62 -16.61 -8.49 -10.36
N ASP A 63 -15.95 -9.60 -10.67
CA ASP A 63 -14.75 -10.07 -9.97
C ASP A 63 -13.62 -9.00 -9.98
N ALA A 64 -13.54 -8.17 -11.04
CA ALA A 64 -12.58 -7.07 -11.12
C ALA A 64 -12.80 -6.00 -10.05
N PHE A 65 -14.04 -5.81 -9.59
CA PHE A 65 -14.40 -4.87 -8.53
C PHE A 65 -14.44 -5.52 -7.13
N LYS A 66 -14.66 -6.84 -7.05
CA LYS A 66 -14.68 -7.60 -5.79
C LYS A 66 -13.32 -7.74 -5.10
N ASP A 67 -12.24 -7.84 -5.88
CA ASP A 67 -10.87 -7.98 -5.34
C ASP A 67 -10.26 -6.64 -4.86
N GLN A 68 -11.03 -5.55 -4.90
CA GLN A 68 -10.60 -4.21 -4.52
C GLN A 68 -11.24 -3.72 -3.22
N ALA A 69 -10.85 -2.51 -2.80
CA ALA A 69 -11.33 -1.81 -1.60
C ALA A 69 -12.86 -1.59 -1.52
N PHE A 70 -13.63 -2.14 -2.45
CA PHE A 70 -15.05 -1.91 -2.67
C PHE A 70 -15.95 -3.04 -2.17
N ALA A 71 -15.40 -4.08 -1.55
CA ALA A 71 -16.15 -5.23 -1.03
C ALA A 71 -17.30 -4.86 -0.06
N ASP A 72 -17.19 -3.72 0.61
CA ASP A 72 -18.22 -3.23 1.54
C ASP A 72 -19.43 -2.57 0.84
N ILE A 73 -19.35 -2.31 -0.47
CA ILE A 73 -20.45 -1.73 -1.27
C ILE A 73 -21.47 -2.83 -1.60
N GLY A 74 -22.35 -3.12 -0.65
CA GLY A 74 -23.51 -3.98 -0.86
C GLY A 74 -24.74 -3.26 -1.44
N ILE A 75 -25.75 -4.05 -1.86
CA ILE A 75 -27.06 -3.58 -2.38
C ILE A 75 -27.71 -2.47 -1.52
N SER A 76 -27.53 -2.49 -0.20
CA SER A 76 -28.10 -1.47 0.68
C SER A 76 -27.48 -0.09 0.47
N HIS A 77 -26.18 -0.02 0.15
CA HIS A 77 -25.51 1.23 -0.19
C HIS A 77 -25.99 1.78 -1.53
N ILE A 78 -26.12 0.89 -2.52
CA ILE A 78 -26.63 1.20 -3.85
C ILE A 78 -28.04 1.79 -3.75
N ARG A 79 -28.95 1.10 -3.06
CA ARG A 79 -30.33 1.58 -2.82
C ARG A 79 -30.37 2.96 -2.19
N ARG A 80 -29.63 3.15 -1.10
CA ARG A 80 -29.57 4.46 -0.44
C ARG A 80 -29.07 5.54 -1.38
N MET A 81 -28.08 5.26 -2.22
CA MET A 81 -27.58 6.24 -3.19
C MET A 81 -28.61 6.55 -4.28
N VAL A 82 -29.28 5.54 -4.83
CA VAL A 82 -30.35 5.70 -5.84
C VAL A 82 -31.55 6.48 -5.27
N GLU A 83 -31.91 6.25 -4.00
CA GLU A 83 -32.99 6.99 -3.31
C GLU A 83 -32.71 8.48 -3.17
N ARG A 84 -31.43 8.89 -3.15
CA ARG A 84 -31.03 10.30 -3.12
C ARG A 84 -31.26 11.02 -4.45
N LEU A 85 -31.43 10.28 -5.54
CA LEU A 85 -31.75 10.84 -6.85
C LEU A 85 -33.26 11.14 -6.92
N GLY A 86 -33.60 12.42 -7.03
CA GLY A 86 -34.97 12.83 -7.31
C GLY A 86 -35.29 12.54 -8.78
N ILE A 87 -36.15 11.56 -9.04
CA ILE A 87 -36.52 11.17 -10.41
C ILE A 87 -37.97 11.56 -10.66
N THR A 88 -38.19 12.36 -11.70
CA THR A 88 -39.52 12.81 -12.12
C THR A 88 -39.71 12.63 -13.63
N VAL A 89 -40.96 12.42 -14.04
CA VAL A 89 -41.34 12.20 -15.44
C VAL A 89 -42.37 13.26 -15.83
N ASP A 90 -41.94 14.17 -16.70
CA ASP A 90 -42.71 15.32 -17.17
C ASP A 90 -42.93 15.26 -18.68
N GLU A 91 -43.72 16.20 -19.21
CA GLU A 91 -43.88 16.43 -20.66
C GLU A 91 -44.25 15.16 -21.44
N VAL A 92 -45.17 14.39 -20.88
CA VAL A 92 -45.58 13.10 -21.42
C VAL A 92 -46.48 13.26 -22.64
N ARG A 93 -46.16 12.56 -23.73
CA ARG A 93 -46.99 12.49 -24.94
C ARG A 93 -47.13 11.05 -25.43
N THR A 94 -48.32 10.71 -25.92
CA THR A 94 -48.55 9.46 -26.67
C THR A 94 -48.07 9.66 -28.10
N THR A 95 -47.16 8.80 -28.57
CA THR A 95 -46.62 8.83 -29.93
C THR A 95 -47.31 7.83 -30.86
N GLU A 96 -47.81 6.71 -30.31
CA GLU A 96 -48.54 5.70 -31.08
C GLU A 96 -49.65 5.07 -30.24
N LYS A 97 -50.84 4.97 -30.83
CA LYS A 97 -51.99 4.23 -30.33
C LYS A 97 -52.66 3.53 -31.53
N THR A 98 -52.89 2.23 -31.43
CA THR A 98 -53.52 1.44 -32.50
C THR A 98 -54.85 0.89 -32.02
N ASP A 99 -55.81 0.73 -32.91
CA ASP A 99 -57.13 0.16 -32.56
C ASP A 99 -57.06 -1.34 -32.22
N THR A 100 -55.98 -2.01 -32.63
CA THR A 100 -55.78 -3.46 -32.50
C THR A 100 -54.93 -3.86 -31.30
N SER A 101 -54.35 -2.92 -30.56
CA SER A 101 -53.47 -3.20 -29.41
C SER A 101 -53.74 -2.25 -28.26
N SER A 102 -53.76 -2.79 -27.04
CA SER A 102 -53.81 -1.99 -25.81
C SER A 102 -52.46 -1.34 -25.46
N LYS A 103 -51.39 -1.65 -26.19
CA LYS A 103 -50.04 -1.07 -26.01
C LYS A 103 -50.00 0.34 -26.58
N LEU A 104 -49.62 1.30 -25.74
CA LEU A 104 -49.34 2.67 -26.13
C LEU A 104 -47.83 2.86 -26.22
N LYS A 105 -47.35 3.57 -27.25
CA LYS A 105 -45.98 4.10 -27.27
C LYS A 105 -46.02 5.56 -26.85
N CYS A 106 -45.06 5.95 -26.04
CA CYS A 106 -45.04 7.20 -25.32
C CYS A 106 -43.64 7.79 -25.34
N GLU A 107 -43.57 9.11 -25.20
CA GLU A 107 -42.35 9.85 -24.91
C GLU A 107 -42.56 10.75 -23.70
N ALA A 108 -41.50 10.99 -22.94
CA ALA A 108 -41.50 11.90 -21.80
C ALA A 108 -40.13 12.53 -21.57
N ALA A 109 -40.08 13.61 -20.80
CA ALA A 109 -38.86 14.14 -20.23
C ALA A 109 -38.59 13.48 -18.87
N LEU A 110 -37.51 12.71 -18.77
CA LEU A 110 -36.98 12.22 -17.50
C LEU A 110 -36.11 13.32 -16.90
N LYS A 111 -36.52 13.85 -15.75
CA LYS A 111 -35.78 14.88 -15.02
C LYS A 111 -35.19 14.29 -13.74
N LEU A 112 -33.93 14.61 -13.52
CA LEU A 112 -33.14 14.13 -12.39
C LEU A 112 -32.67 15.31 -11.54
N ASP A 113 -33.07 15.30 -10.29
CA ASP A 113 -32.50 16.12 -9.21
C ASP A 113 -31.38 15.30 -8.57
N VAL A 114 -30.14 15.64 -8.92
CA VAL A 114 -28.95 14.96 -8.40
C VAL A 114 -28.28 15.89 -7.39
N PRO A 115 -28.19 15.51 -6.11
CA PRO A 115 -27.52 16.34 -5.11
C PRO A 115 -26.06 16.66 -5.52
N ASP A 116 -25.62 17.89 -5.24
CA ASP A 116 -24.29 18.36 -5.62
C ASP A 116 -23.17 17.47 -5.07
N ASP A 117 -23.30 16.94 -3.85
CA ASP A 117 -22.29 16.06 -3.26
C ASP A 117 -22.20 14.70 -3.96
N VAL A 118 -23.29 14.19 -4.55
CA VAL A 118 -23.27 12.98 -5.37
C VAL A 118 -22.48 13.23 -6.65
N VAL A 119 -22.70 14.39 -7.29
CA VAL A 119 -21.93 14.81 -8.46
C VAL A 119 -20.46 14.97 -8.10
N ASP A 120 -20.14 15.67 -7.01
CA ASP A 120 -18.77 15.92 -6.57
C ASP A 120 -18.03 14.62 -6.24
N TYR A 121 -18.69 13.68 -5.57
CA TYR A 121 -18.11 12.37 -5.26
C TYR A 121 -17.81 11.59 -6.54
N ALA A 122 -18.76 11.56 -7.48
CA ALA A 122 -18.57 10.87 -8.74
C ALA A 122 -17.45 11.48 -9.58
N VAL A 123 -17.37 12.81 -9.66
CA VAL A 123 -16.29 13.53 -10.36
C VAL A 123 -14.93 13.24 -9.72
N ALA A 124 -14.85 13.35 -8.39
CA ALA A 124 -13.59 13.15 -7.68
C ALA A 124 -13.11 11.69 -7.74
N ALA A 125 -14.03 10.73 -7.77
CA ALA A 125 -13.71 9.32 -8.03
C ALA A 125 -13.20 9.11 -9.45
N ASN A 126 -13.91 9.63 -10.46
CA ASN A 126 -13.54 9.54 -11.88
C ASN A 126 -12.15 10.15 -12.15
N GLN A 127 -11.80 11.24 -11.45
CA GLN A 127 -10.46 11.83 -11.46
C GLN A 127 -9.42 10.94 -10.78
N SER A 128 -9.77 10.37 -9.63
CA SER A 128 -8.86 9.56 -8.83
C SER A 128 -8.45 8.26 -9.52
N ILE A 129 -9.30 7.72 -10.40
CA ILE A 129 -9.00 6.54 -11.22
C ILE A 129 -8.40 6.90 -12.60
N GLY A 130 -8.19 8.19 -12.88
CA GLY A 130 -7.48 8.65 -14.09
C GLY A 130 -8.33 8.73 -15.36
N ASN A 131 -9.65 8.59 -15.27
CA ASN A 131 -10.54 8.62 -16.44
C ASN A 131 -10.78 10.04 -16.97
N SER A 132 -10.69 11.07 -16.12
CA SER A 132 -10.86 12.47 -16.52
C SER A 132 -10.11 13.43 -15.61
N TYR A 133 -9.77 14.61 -16.11
CA TYR A 133 -9.24 15.74 -15.31
C TYR A 133 -10.28 16.86 -15.14
N LYS A 134 -11.48 16.71 -15.70
CA LYS A 134 -12.52 17.74 -15.64
C LYS A 134 -13.19 17.75 -14.28
N LYS A 135 -13.69 18.93 -13.89
CA LYS A 135 -14.45 19.15 -12.64
C LYS A 135 -15.96 18.97 -12.83
N THR A 136 -16.38 18.44 -13.96
CA THR A 136 -17.79 18.16 -14.28
C THR A 136 -17.97 16.66 -14.49
N PRO A 137 -19.18 16.11 -14.33
CA PRO A 137 -19.45 14.70 -14.59
C PRO A 137 -19.51 14.47 -16.11
N ASP A 138 -18.38 14.62 -16.79
CA ASP A 138 -18.28 14.62 -18.24
C ASP A 138 -18.50 13.26 -18.90
N PHE A 139 -18.54 12.19 -18.10
CA PHE A 139 -19.02 10.87 -18.49
C PHE A 139 -20.56 10.78 -18.51
N PHE A 140 -21.26 11.66 -17.78
CA PHE A 140 -22.72 11.66 -17.63
C PHE A 140 -23.43 12.71 -18.49
N GLU A 141 -22.87 13.93 -18.56
CA GLU A 141 -23.42 15.07 -19.31
C GLU A 141 -23.69 14.84 -20.81
N PRO A 142 -22.98 13.93 -21.53
CA PRO A 142 -23.33 13.57 -22.90
C PRO A 142 -24.71 12.90 -23.04
N TYR A 143 -25.19 12.24 -21.99
CA TYR A 143 -26.43 11.45 -22.00
C TYR A 143 -27.63 12.18 -21.41
N TYR A 144 -27.37 13.06 -20.43
CA TYR A 144 -28.36 13.88 -19.76
C TYR A 144 -27.94 15.36 -19.80
N ARG A 145 -28.74 16.19 -20.45
CA ARG A 145 -28.48 17.62 -20.58
C ARG A 145 -28.71 18.30 -19.24
N LYS A 146 -27.76 19.12 -18.80
CA LYS A 146 -27.96 19.98 -17.63
C LYS A 146 -28.87 21.16 -17.99
N GLU A 147 -29.98 21.30 -17.27
CA GLU A 147 -30.97 22.38 -17.40
C GLU A 147 -31.26 22.98 -16.01
N GLY A 148 -30.58 24.09 -15.70
CA GLY A 148 -30.64 24.68 -14.36
C GLY A 148 -30.07 23.73 -13.30
N ALA A 149 -30.90 23.36 -12.32
CA ALA A 149 -30.54 22.41 -11.26
C ALA A 149 -30.74 20.94 -11.65
N TYR A 150 -31.37 20.66 -12.81
CA TYR A 150 -31.75 19.30 -13.19
C TYR A 150 -30.90 18.76 -14.33
N TYR A 151 -30.81 17.44 -14.40
CA TYR A 151 -30.32 16.73 -15.57
C TYR A 151 -31.53 16.11 -16.30
N VAL A 152 -31.66 16.38 -17.59
CA VAL A 152 -32.86 16.08 -18.38
C VAL A 152 -32.53 15.22 -19.59
N LYS A 153 -33.33 14.19 -19.83
CA LYS A 153 -33.26 13.33 -21.02
C LYS A 153 -34.65 12.99 -21.53
N THR A 154 -34.87 13.11 -22.83
CA THR A 154 -36.08 12.56 -23.45
C THR A 154 -35.99 11.04 -23.51
N ILE A 155 -37.01 10.35 -23.01
CA ILE A 155 -37.11 8.90 -22.99
C ILE A 155 -38.31 8.44 -23.81
N SER A 156 -38.15 7.31 -24.51
CA SER A 156 -39.24 6.58 -25.15
C SER A 156 -39.58 5.35 -24.33
N TYR A 157 -40.87 5.12 -24.12
CA TYR A 157 -41.38 3.98 -23.38
C TYR A 157 -42.70 3.50 -23.96
N SER A 158 -43.15 2.34 -23.49
CA SER A 158 -44.47 1.83 -23.80
C SER A 158 -45.20 1.42 -22.55
N VAL A 159 -46.52 1.55 -22.57
CA VAL A 159 -47.39 1.06 -21.49
C VAL A 159 -48.47 0.15 -22.03
N GLN A 160 -48.80 -0.88 -21.26
CA GLN A 160 -49.82 -1.85 -21.63
C GLN A 160 -50.55 -2.36 -20.39
N PRO A 161 -51.89 -2.27 -20.31
CA PRO A 161 -52.65 -2.98 -19.28
C PRO A 161 -52.54 -4.49 -19.43
N THR A 162 -52.72 -5.21 -18.33
CA THR A 162 -53.13 -6.61 -18.36
C THR A 162 -54.49 -6.79 -19.02
N ASP A 163 -54.79 -8.00 -19.50
CA ASP A 163 -56.08 -8.33 -20.12
C ASP A 163 -57.28 -8.06 -19.19
N ASP A 164 -57.09 -8.27 -17.87
CA ASP A 164 -58.06 -7.98 -16.82
C ASP A 164 -58.05 -6.52 -16.34
N LYS A 165 -57.14 -5.69 -16.88
CA LYS A 165 -56.89 -4.28 -16.55
C LYS A 165 -56.57 -4.03 -15.07
N SER A 166 -56.13 -5.06 -14.34
CA SER A 166 -55.76 -4.95 -12.93
C SER A 166 -54.37 -4.35 -12.71
N LYS A 167 -53.49 -4.37 -13.73
CA LYS A 167 -52.12 -3.84 -13.66
C LYS A 167 -51.71 -3.16 -14.97
N ILE A 168 -50.75 -2.24 -14.87
CA ILE A 168 -50.10 -1.60 -16.01
C ILE A 168 -48.64 -2.08 -16.06
N PHE A 169 -48.19 -2.53 -17.22
CA PHE A 169 -46.78 -2.78 -17.50
C PHE A 169 -46.18 -1.60 -18.25
N ALA A 170 -44.97 -1.21 -17.88
CA ALA A 170 -44.18 -0.21 -18.59
C ALA A 170 -42.85 -0.82 -19.04
N GLU A 171 -42.37 -0.40 -20.21
CA GLU A 171 -41.11 -0.86 -20.80
C GLU A 171 -40.38 0.31 -21.45
N LEU A 172 -39.09 0.47 -21.15
CA LEU A 172 -38.23 1.49 -21.77
C LEU A 172 -37.71 0.98 -23.12
N SER A 173 -37.86 1.77 -24.19
CA SER A 173 -37.44 1.33 -25.55
C SER A 173 -35.92 1.31 -25.74
N GLN A 174 -35.17 2.12 -25.00
CA GLN A 174 -33.70 2.19 -25.02
C GLN A 174 -33.16 2.15 -23.59
N ALA A 175 -33.52 1.10 -22.85
CA ALA A 175 -33.21 0.99 -21.43
C ALA A 175 -31.71 1.22 -21.13
N HIS A 176 -30.81 0.63 -21.91
CA HIS A 176 -29.36 0.81 -21.70
C HIS A 176 -28.92 2.28 -21.69
N ASP A 177 -29.31 3.08 -22.70
CA ASP A 177 -28.88 4.48 -22.84
C ASP A 177 -29.49 5.43 -21.80
N ILE A 178 -30.46 4.93 -21.04
CA ILE A 178 -31.11 5.62 -19.92
C ILE A 178 -30.43 5.18 -18.61
N ILE A 179 -30.27 3.88 -18.42
CA ILE A 179 -29.88 3.25 -17.16
C ILE A 179 -28.37 3.24 -16.95
N HIS A 180 -27.59 2.92 -17.98
CA HIS A 180 -26.14 2.75 -17.85
C HIS A 180 -25.45 4.04 -17.35
N PRO A 181 -25.70 5.24 -17.92
CA PRO A 181 -25.07 6.47 -17.40
C PRO A 181 -25.47 6.80 -15.95
N LEU A 182 -26.70 6.47 -15.54
CA LEU A 182 -27.14 6.65 -14.16
C LEU A 182 -26.45 5.66 -13.22
N SER A 183 -26.28 4.42 -13.65
CA SER A 183 -25.53 3.42 -12.91
C SER A 183 -24.07 3.82 -12.76
N GLU A 184 -23.42 4.33 -13.81
CA GLU A 184 -22.05 4.85 -13.72
C GLU A 184 -21.94 6.01 -12.74
N LEU A 185 -22.87 6.96 -12.77
CA LEU A 185 -22.90 8.08 -11.81
C LEU A 185 -22.98 7.59 -10.36
N VAL A 186 -23.90 6.64 -10.10
CA VAL A 186 -24.07 6.04 -8.77
C VAL A 186 -22.84 5.25 -8.36
N SER A 187 -22.28 4.43 -9.24
CA SER A 187 -21.06 3.65 -9.00
C SER A 187 -19.89 4.55 -8.64
N MET A 188 -19.65 5.60 -9.44
CA MET A 188 -18.56 6.56 -9.19
C MET A 188 -18.75 7.30 -7.87
N ALA A 189 -19.97 7.71 -7.53
CA ALA A 189 -20.24 8.33 -6.24
C ALA A 189 -19.98 7.39 -5.06
N LEU A 190 -20.32 6.11 -5.19
CA LEU A 190 -20.14 5.09 -4.14
C LEU A 190 -18.68 4.72 -3.89
N ILE A 191 -17.84 4.69 -4.93
CA ILE A 191 -16.43 4.28 -4.78
C ILE A 191 -15.54 5.38 -4.19
N LYS A 192 -16.01 6.62 -4.08
CA LYS A 192 -15.19 7.74 -3.60
C LYS A 192 -14.58 7.48 -2.23
N GLU A 193 -15.41 7.14 -1.25
CA GLU A 193 -14.95 6.94 0.13
C GLU A 193 -14.02 5.72 0.26
N PRO A 194 -14.36 4.53 -0.29
CA PRO A 194 -13.43 3.41 -0.22
C PRO A 194 -12.11 3.66 -0.96
N LEU A 195 -12.14 4.41 -2.07
CA LEU A 195 -10.93 4.81 -2.79
C LEU A 195 -10.03 5.72 -1.95
N ASP A 196 -10.60 6.69 -1.23
CA ASP A 196 -9.83 7.52 -0.30
C ASP A 196 -9.23 6.69 0.85
N LYS A 197 -10.00 5.76 1.41
CA LYS A 197 -9.52 4.85 2.46
C LYS A 197 -8.37 3.98 1.97
N ALA A 198 -8.45 3.49 0.73
CA ALA A 198 -7.37 2.73 0.11
C ALA A 198 -6.10 3.59 -0.06
N LYS A 199 -6.23 4.82 -0.58
CA LYS A 199 -5.11 5.76 -0.71
C LYS A 199 -4.45 6.05 0.64
N GLN A 200 -5.23 6.41 1.66
CA GLN A 200 -4.72 6.67 3.00
C GLN A 200 -4.05 5.45 3.63
N ARG A 201 -4.53 4.24 3.36
CA ARG A 201 -3.90 3.01 3.83
C ARG A 201 -2.55 2.81 3.16
N ASN A 202 -2.47 3.00 1.84
CA ASN A 202 -1.21 2.85 1.10
C ASN A 202 -0.18 3.88 1.55
N GLU A 203 -0.56 5.15 1.70
CA GLU A 203 0.32 6.21 2.24
C GLU A 203 0.88 5.85 3.62
N LYS A 204 0.05 5.26 4.51
CA LYS A 204 0.50 4.81 5.83
C LYS A 204 1.44 3.62 5.76
N LEU A 205 1.20 2.68 4.85
CA LEU A 205 2.07 1.53 4.63
C LEU A 205 3.43 1.98 4.09
N GLU A 206 3.45 2.84 3.08
CA GLU A 206 4.68 3.42 2.51
C GLU A 206 5.49 4.18 3.58
N ALA A 207 4.83 5.01 4.41
CA ALA A 207 5.50 5.71 5.50
C ALA A 207 6.06 4.76 6.58
N ALA A 208 5.35 3.68 6.90
CA ALA A 208 5.81 2.67 7.85
C ALA A 208 6.99 1.87 7.29
N GLU A 209 6.96 1.52 6.00
CA GLU A 209 8.05 0.84 5.31
C GLU A 209 9.31 1.72 5.24
N ALA A 210 9.17 3.00 4.91
CA ALA A 210 10.29 3.96 4.92
C ALA A 210 10.93 4.06 6.31
N THR A 211 10.12 4.19 7.37
CA THR A 211 10.61 4.25 8.75
C THR A 211 11.31 2.94 9.15
N ALA A 212 10.77 1.78 8.76
CA ALA A 212 11.37 0.49 9.04
C ALA A 212 12.68 0.28 8.27
N GLN A 213 12.80 0.82 7.06
CA GLN A 213 14.02 0.78 6.27
C GLN A 213 15.12 1.64 6.89
N GLU A 214 14.82 2.88 7.28
CA GLU A 214 15.75 3.76 7.99
C GLU A 214 16.26 3.13 9.30
N ALA A 215 15.38 2.45 10.04
CA ALA A 215 15.76 1.74 11.26
C ALA A 215 16.72 0.57 11.00
N ARG A 216 16.50 -0.21 9.92
CA ARG A 216 17.41 -1.30 9.53
C ARG A 216 18.77 -0.77 9.09
N GLU A 217 18.81 0.30 8.30
CA GLU A 217 20.06 0.92 7.86
C GLU A 217 20.86 1.47 9.04
N ALA A 218 20.18 2.08 10.02
CA ALA A 218 20.81 2.54 11.25
C ALA A 218 21.36 1.37 12.10
N GLU A 219 20.63 0.27 12.20
CA GLU A 219 21.08 -0.94 12.90
C GLU A 219 22.30 -1.58 12.22
N GLU A 220 22.27 -1.71 10.88
CA GLU A 220 23.38 -2.24 10.09
C GLU A 220 24.62 -1.36 10.21
N ALA A 221 24.48 -0.04 10.13
CA ALA A 221 25.58 0.90 10.31
C ALA A 221 26.19 0.80 11.72
N ALA A 222 25.35 0.71 12.75
CA ALA A 222 25.82 0.53 14.13
C ALA A 222 26.53 -0.82 14.33
N ALA A 223 26.03 -1.89 13.72
CA ALA A 223 26.66 -3.22 13.77
C ALA A 223 28.02 -3.24 13.04
N GLN A 224 28.12 -2.60 11.88
CA GLN A 224 29.39 -2.45 11.15
C GLN A 224 30.41 -1.62 11.95
N GLU A 225 29.98 -0.53 12.57
CA GLU A 225 30.85 0.28 13.41
C GLU A 225 31.35 -0.50 14.64
N ALA A 226 30.45 -1.23 15.31
CA ALA A 226 30.80 -2.08 16.45
C ALA A 226 31.82 -3.18 16.05
N LEU A 227 31.59 -3.85 14.92
CA LEU A 227 32.50 -4.85 14.39
C LEU A 227 33.87 -4.25 14.03
N GLY A 228 33.89 -3.06 13.41
CA GLY A 228 35.11 -2.33 13.10
C GLY A 228 35.93 -2.01 14.36
N ARG A 229 35.26 -1.53 15.43
CA ARG A 229 35.90 -1.28 16.72
C ARG A 229 36.46 -2.55 17.36
N GLU A 230 35.73 -3.67 17.28
CA GLU A 230 36.18 -4.97 17.79
C GLU A 230 37.41 -5.47 17.03
N GLN A 231 37.41 -5.37 15.70
CA GLN A 231 38.56 -5.74 14.86
C GLN A 231 39.79 -4.88 15.14
N GLU A 232 39.64 -3.57 15.31
CA GLU A 232 40.76 -2.70 15.69
C GLU A 232 41.32 -3.06 17.07
N ALA A 233 40.46 -3.35 18.05
CA ALA A 233 40.90 -3.76 19.38
C ALA A 233 41.63 -5.12 19.35
N ALA A 234 41.16 -6.07 18.56
CA ALA A 234 41.83 -7.35 18.35
C ALA A 234 43.23 -7.16 17.73
N ARG A 235 43.37 -6.25 16.75
CA ARG A 235 44.67 -5.90 16.18
C ARG A 235 45.61 -5.27 17.19
N VAL A 236 45.14 -4.41 18.08
CA VAL A 236 45.96 -3.87 19.17
C VAL A 236 46.49 -5.00 20.04
N SER A 237 45.62 -5.91 20.50
CA SER A 237 45.99 -7.07 21.32
C SER A 237 47.05 -7.96 20.64
N GLU A 238 46.88 -8.23 19.35
CA GLU A 238 47.87 -8.99 18.56
C GLU A 238 49.25 -8.32 18.56
N TRP A 239 49.30 -7.01 18.28
CA TRP A 239 50.56 -6.27 18.25
C TRP A 239 51.18 -6.07 19.63
N GLU A 240 50.38 -6.00 20.69
CA GLU A 240 50.88 -5.96 22.07
C GLU A 240 51.63 -7.25 22.41
N GLU A 241 51.07 -8.43 22.07
CA GLU A 241 51.75 -9.71 22.30
C GLU A 241 52.99 -9.88 21.42
N ARG A 242 52.96 -9.45 20.15
CA ARG A 242 54.15 -9.45 19.27
C ARG A 242 55.29 -8.60 19.84
N TYR A 243 54.98 -7.38 20.25
CA TYR A 243 55.98 -6.48 20.85
C TYR A 243 56.54 -7.05 22.15
N LYS A 244 55.68 -7.60 23.00
CA LYS A 244 56.06 -8.24 24.27
C LYS A 244 56.99 -9.45 24.04
N LEU A 245 56.75 -10.26 23.01
CA LEU A 245 57.63 -11.36 22.63
C LEU A 245 59.01 -10.85 22.20
N SER A 246 59.06 -9.95 21.22
CA SER A 246 60.31 -9.32 20.74
C SER A 246 61.12 -8.68 21.87
N ARG A 247 60.42 -7.98 22.79
CA ARG A 247 61.03 -7.41 24.00
C ARG A 247 61.59 -8.46 24.95
N SER A 248 60.88 -9.57 25.17
CA SER A 248 61.34 -10.66 26.03
C SER A 248 62.61 -11.31 25.46
N GLU A 249 62.63 -11.59 24.15
CA GLU A 249 63.82 -12.13 23.46
C GLU A 249 65.01 -11.18 23.58
N PHE A 250 64.78 -9.89 23.32
CA PHE A 250 65.77 -8.84 23.50
C PHE A 250 66.33 -8.84 24.94
N GLU A 251 65.45 -8.87 25.95
CA GLU A 251 65.86 -8.82 27.35
C GLU A 251 66.63 -10.06 27.79
N GLN A 252 66.21 -11.24 27.34
CA GLN A 252 66.92 -12.50 27.61
C GLN A 252 68.31 -12.47 26.98
N PHE A 253 68.41 -12.04 25.72
CA PHE A 253 69.71 -11.89 25.05
C PHE A 253 70.61 -10.90 25.80
N TRP A 254 70.08 -9.72 26.15
CA TRP A 254 70.83 -8.69 26.85
C TRP A 254 71.34 -9.19 28.22
N LYS A 255 70.48 -9.83 29.02
CA LYS A 255 70.86 -10.44 30.31
C LYS A 255 71.90 -11.55 30.17
N GLY A 256 71.88 -12.29 29.06
CA GLY A 256 72.85 -13.35 28.75
C GLY A 256 74.23 -12.85 28.29
N LEU A 257 74.42 -11.54 28.08
CA LEU A 257 75.73 -10.99 27.72
C LEU A 257 76.68 -10.93 28.93
N PRO A 258 78.00 -11.19 28.75
CA PRO A 258 78.99 -10.93 29.79
C PRO A 258 78.96 -9.48 30.26
N GLN A 259 79.19 -9.23 31.55
CA GLN A 259 79.12 -7.89 32.14
C GLN A 259 80.07 -6.89 31.47
N THR A 260 81.25 -7.35 31.06
CA THR A 260 82.25 -6.55 30.33
C THR A 260 81.71 -6.06 28.99
N VAL A 261 80.96 -6.91 28.27
CA VAL A 261 80.31 -6.56 26.99
C VAL A 261 79.12 -5.64 27.23
N GLN A 262 78.28 -5.92 28.23
CA GLN A 262 77.16 -5.04 28.59
C GLN A 262 77.63 -3.62 28.91
N ASN A 263 78.68 -3.47 29.72
CA ASN A 263 79.23 -2.17 30.10
C ASN A 263 79.70 -1.37 28.89
N LYS A 264 80.36 -2.02 27.91
CA LYS A 264 80.77 -1.38 26.65
C LYS A 264 79.59 -0.92 25.79
N LEU A 265 78.45 -1.61 25.87
CA LEU A 265 77.27 -1.33 25.04
C LEU A 265 76.22 -0.44 25.72
N GLN A 266 76.26 -0.28 27.04
CA GLN A 266 75.20 0.33 27.84
C GLN A 266 74.83 1.75 27.40
N ALA A 267 75.84 2.58 27.07
CA ALA A 267 75.60 3.96 26.61
C ALA A 267 74.83 3.96 25.28
N SER A 268 75.26 3.15 24.31
CA SER A 268 74.55 3.01 23.02
C SER A 268 73.12 2.49 23.21
N GLN A 269 72.93 1.57 24.16
CA GLN A 269 71.63 0.97 24.43
C GLN A 269 70.63 1.96 25.02
N LYS A 270 71.08 2.85 25.91
CA LYS A 270 70.26 3.94 26.46
C LYS A 270 69.86 4.95 25.37
N THR A 271 70.80 5.33 24.51
CA THR A 271 70.54 6.26 23.41
C THR A 271 69.55 5.68 22.42
N TRP A 272 69.76 4.43 21.99
CA TRP A 272 68.84 3.74 21.09
C TRP A 272 67.43 3.67 21.68
N LYS A 273 67.28 3.24 22.94
CA LYS A 273 65.96 3.15 23.57
C LYS A 273 65.22 4.48 23.59
N SER A 274 65.90 5.56 23.99
CA SER A 274 65.29 6.90 24.01
C SER A 274 64.96 7.42 22.60
N GLY A 275 65.74 7.04 21.58
CA GLY A 275 65.49 7.41 20.20
C GLY A 275 64.27 6.67 19.65
N MET A 276 64.24 5.35 19.79
CA MET A 276 63.14 4.48 19.38
C MET A 276 61.80 4.94 19.94
N ASP A 277 61.70 5.16 21.26
CA ASP A 277 60.44 5.54 21.91
C ASP A 277 59.86 6.86 21.32
N LYS A 278 60.72 7.81 20.94
CA LYS A 278 60.31 9.08 20.32
C LYS A 278 59.95 8.95 18.84
N ILE A 279 60.76 8.21 18.08
CA ILE A 279 60.57 8.02 16.64
C ILE A 279 59.26 7.26 16.41
N CYS A 280 59.06 6.14 17.10
CA CYS A 280 57.86 5.34 16.93
C CYS A 280 56.59 6.08 17.37
N ALA A 281 56.63 6.85 18.46
CA ALA A 281 55.48 7.64 18.89
C ALA A 281 55.14 8.77 17.90
N ASN A 282 56.13 9.38 17.26
CA ASN A 282 55.90 10.42 16.25
C ASN A 282 55.37 9.84 14.94
N ASN A 283 55.97 8.77 14.43
CA ASN A 283 55.54 8.12 13.19
C ASN A 283 54.11 7.58 13.33
N ALA A 284 53.80 6.95 14.47
CA ALA A 284 52.46 6.43 14.74
C ALA A 284 51.37 7.50 14.69
N LYS A 285 51.65 8.71 15.18
CA LYS A 285 50.71 9.84 15.11
C LYS A 285 50.58 10.43 13.71
N ALA A 286 51.61 10.30 12.88
CA ALA A 286 51.57 10.77 11.50
C ALA A 286 50.81 9.80 10.58
N GLU A 287 50.82 8.51 10.90
CA GLU A 287 50.23 7.44 10.09
C GLU A 287 48.85 6.97 10.57
N GLY A 288 48.54 7.12 11.86
CA GLY A 288 47.31 6.61 12.45
C GLY A 288 46.18 7.65 12.51
N GLU A 289 45.00 7.27 12.03
CA GLU A 289 43.78 8.12 12.06
C GLU A 289 42.91 7.86 13.30
N THR A 290 42.96 6.65 13.87
CA THR A 290 42.21 6.25 15.07
C THR A 290 43.16 6.04 16.25
N PRO A 291 42.70 6.17 17.52
CA PRO A 291 43.53 5.87 18.69
C PRO A 291 44.13 4.45 18.65
N ASN A 292 43.35 3.46 18.21
CA ASN A 292 43.82 2.09 18.04
C ASN A 292 44.79 1.94 16.86
N GLY A 293 44.54 2.63 15.74
CA GLY A 293 45.46 2.67 14.59
C GLY A 293 46.82 3.27 14.95
N ILE A 294 46.83 4.38 15.69
CA ILE A 294 48.05 4.98 16.26
C ILE A 294 48.76 3.96 17.15
N LYS A 295 48.02 3.29 18.06
CA LYS A 295 48.61 2.30 18.96
C LYS A 295 49.24 1.13 18.21
N VAL A 296 48.58 0.63 17.18
CA VAL A 296 49.09 -0.45 16.31
C VAL A 296 50.37 -0.01 15.59
N SER A 297 50.40 1.17 14.95
CA SER A 297 51.60 1.67 14.27
C SER A 297 52.76 1.86 15.25
N GLU A 298 52.49 2.38 16.45
CA GLU A 298 53.52 2.54 17.48
C GLU A 298 54.12 1.18 17.90
N LEU A 299 53.28 0.18 18.17
CA LEU A 299 53.71 -1.17 18.54
C LEU A 299 54.47 -1.86 17.41
N ALA A 300 54.03 -1.68 16.16
CA ALA A 300 54.71 -2.24 14.99
C ALA A 300 56.11 -1.66 14.82
N CYS A 301 56.25 -0.33 14.90
CA CYS A 301 57.56 0.33 14.85
C CYS A 301 58.47 -0.16 15.98
N LYS A 302 57.96 -0.20 17.22
CA LYS A 302 58.75 -0.65 18.38
C LYS A 302 59.19 -2.10 18.25
N THR A 303 58.35 -2.96 17.67
CA THR A 303 58.67 -4.36 17.41
C THR A 303 59.82 -4.47 16.40
N ALA A 304 59.68 -3.82 15.24
CA ALA A 304 60.71 -3.82 14.19
C ALA A 304 62.05 -3.25 14.69
N GLU A 305 62.03 -2.13 15.41
CA GLU A 305 63.23 -1.53 15.99
C GLU A 305 63.89 -2.46 17.02
N THR A 306 63.09 -3.16 17.84
CA THR A 306 63.62 -4.11 18.85
C THR A 306 64.26 -5.32 18.17
N GLU A 307 63.66 -5.87 17.13
CA GLU A 307 64.20 -6.98 16.34
C GLU A 307 65.49 -6.57 15.61
N ALA A 308 65.50 -5.43 14.94
CA ALA A 308 66.68 -4.90 14.26
C ALA A 308 67.83 -4.64 15.26
N ARG A 309 67.51 -4.11 16.44
CA ARG A 309 68.51 -3.89 17.49
C ARG A 309 69.04 -5.21 18.05
N LEU A 310 68.19 -6.22 18.22
CA LEU A 310 68.62 -7.55 18.67
C LEU A 310 69.64 -8.13 17.68
N GLU A 311 69.37 -8.07 16.38
CA GLU A 311 70.30 -8.51 15.33
C GLU A 311 71.63 -7.73 15.36
N GLU A 312 71.57 -6.40 15.52
CA GLU A 312 72.77 -5.57 15.66
C GLU A 312 73.61 -6.01 16.87
N LEU A 313 72.97 -6.27 18.01
CA LEU A 313 73.64 -6.71 19.23
C LEU A 313 74.25 -8.11 19.10
N HIS A 314 73.60 -9.03 18.35
CA HIS A 314 74.20 -10.32 18.01
C HIS A 314 75.53 -10.14 17.26
N ASN A 315 75.53 -9.29 16.23
CA ASN A 315 76.73 -8.98 15.45
C ASN A 315 77.81 -8.30 16.29
N ARG A 316 77.40 -7.35 17.15
CA ARG A 316 78.33 -6.59 18.00
C ARG A 316 78.95 -7.44 19.11
N LYS A 317 78.18 -8.37 19.69
CA LYS A 317 78.67 -9.35 20.66
C LYS A 317 79.85 -10.15 20.09
N LYS A 318 79.68 -10.70 18.88
CA LYS A 318 80.72 -11.48 18.20
C LYS A 318 82.00 -10.66 18.02
N ALA A 319 81.88 -9.46 17.46
CA ALA A 319 83.01 -8.58 17.23
C ALA A 319 83.76 -8.19 18.52
N LEU A 320 83.04 -7.91 19.61
CA LEU A 320 83.64 -7.54 20.89
C LEU A 320 84.33 -8.72 21.58
N ILE A 321 83.80 -9.94 21.46
CA ILE A 321 84.46 -11.14 21.97
C ILE A 321 85.76 -11.39 21.19
N ASP A 322 85.73 -11.30 19.85
CA ASP A 322 86.92 -11.48 19.00
C ASP A 322 88.00 -10.40 19.27
N GLU A 323 87.60 -9.18 19.62
CA GLU A 323 88.51 -8.13 20.06
C GLU A 323 89.13 -8.45 21.44
N MET A 324 88.33 -8.93 22.39
CA MET A 324 88.81 -9.31 23.71
C MET A 324 89.83 -10.46 23.66
N VAL A 325 89.56 -11.50 22.87
CA VAL A 325 90.48 -12.63 22.67
C VAL A 325 91.80 -12.14 22.07
N ARG A 326 91.75 -11.29 21.03
CA ARG A 326 92.97 -10.72 20.43
C ARG A 326 93.77 -9.83 21.39
N GLU A 327 93.10 -9.09 22.27
CA GLU A 327 93.78 -8.26 23.27
C GLU A 327 94.37 -9.09 24.43
N GLU A 328 93.80 -10.26 24.73
CA GLU A 328 94.40 -11.24 25.64
C GLU A 328 95.62 -11.93 25.00
N ASP A 329 95.52 -12.38 23.75
CA ASP A 329 96.64 -12.99 23.00
C ASP A 329 97.85 -12.04 22.87
N LYS A 330 97.60 -10.73 22.69
CA LYS A 330 98.67 -9.71 22.67
C LYS A 330 99.36 -9.52 24.02
N LYS A 331 98.67 -9.80 25.12
CA LYS A 331 99.25 -9.70 26.48
C LYS A 331 100.07 -10.94 26.84
N GLU A 332 99.80 -12.09 26.22
CA GLU A 332 100.54 -13.34 26.45
C GLU A 332 101.78 -13.53 25.55
N LEU A 333 101.99 -12.68 24.53
CA LEU A 333 103.23 -12.68 23.75
C LEU A 333 104.43 -12.32 24.65
N PRO A 334 105.37 -13.24 24.93
CA PRO A 334 106.53 -12.91 25.76
C PRO A 334 107.38 -11.90 24.98
N LYS A 335 107.80 -10.82 25.66
CA LYS A 335 108.85 -9.93 25.19
C LYS A 335 110.12 -10.76 24.93
N ARG A 336 110.29 -11.28 23.71
CA ARG A 336 111.60 -11.74 23.26
C ARG A 336 112.41 -10.49 22.92
N LEU A 337 113.52 -10.39 23.66
CA LEU A 337 114.57 -9.38 23.65
C LEU A 337 115.00 -8.94 22.25
#